data_AF-A0A967N6G2-F1
#
_entry.id   AF-A0A967N6G2-F1
#
_cell.length_a   1.000
_cell.length_b   1.000
_cell.length_c   1.000
_cell.angle_alpha   90.00
_cell.angle_beta   90.00
_cell.angle_gamma   90.00
#
_symmetry.space_group_name_H-M   'P 1'
#
loop_
_entity.id
_entity.type
_entity.pdbx_description
1 polymer ?
#
loop_
_entity_poly.entity_id
_entity_poly.type
_entity_poly.pdbx_seq_one_letter_code
_entity_poly.pdbx_strand_id
1 'polypeptide(L)'
;MARRFRTLLAPIAAPLAAVLLLSPPASSQMLDATAFRASAIDDFQRMRGNVLQIVDAMPDSALHFMPTPGVRNFAEQIEHVVVGNVNIVASGVDADRIPLGDKSVYLNDKAELRAFVNRGFDRVREILEGMEDAELQEEGSLFGQIPTPKWKIVELAYEHGVWTMGSLVPYMRLNGVTPPSYGLVPGGGM
;
A
#
# COMPACT_ATOMS: atom_id res chain seq x y z
N MET A 1 -2.85 -42.87 -84.69
CA MET A 1 -1.72 -42.94 -83.73
C MET A 1 -1.85 -41.76 -82.77
N ALA A 2 -2.49 -41.95 -81.61
CA ALA A 2 -2.68 -40.92 -80.59
C ALA A 2 -2.47 -41.55 -79.22
N ARG A 3 -1.31 -41.30 -78.60
CA ARG A 3 -0.95 -41.83 -77.27
C ARG A 3 -1.57 -40.93 -76.20
N ARG A 4 -2.52 -41.48 -75.45
CA ARG A 4 -3.06 -40.89 -74.22
C ARG A 4 -2.04 -41.10 -73.10
N PHE A 5 -1.43 -40.02 -72.60
CA PHE A 5 -0.65 -40.04 -71.37
C PHE A 5 -1.60 -40.08 -70.17
N ARG A 6 -1.57 -41.17 -69.40
CA ARG A 6 -2.19 -41.27 -68.08
C ARG A 6 -1.21 -40.72 -67.04
N THR A 7 -1.53 -39.60 -66.43
CA THR A 7 -0.79 -39.06 -65.28
C THR A 7 -1.21 -39.85 -64.03
N LEU A 8 -0.28 -40.59 -63.44
CA LEU A 8 -0.45 -41.27 -62.15
C LEU A 8 -0.21 -40.23 -61.04
N LEU A 9 -1.26 -39.90 -60.28
CA LEU A 9 -1.12 -39.19 -59.00
C LEU A 9 -0.75 -40.21 -57.91
N ALA A 10 0.43 -40.06 -57.32
CA ALA A 10 0.81 -40.77 -56.10
C ALA A 10 0.28 -40.02 -54.87
N PRO A 11 -0.20 -40.70 -53.82
CA PRO A 11 -0.60 -40.04 -52.59
C PRO A 11 0.66 -39.73 -51.76
N ILE A 12 0.93 -38.45 -51.51
CA ILE A 12 1.96 -38.02 -50.57
C ILE A 12 1.34 -38.10 -49.17
N ALA A 13 1.66 -39.14 -48.42
CA ALA A 13 1.40 -39.19 -46.98
C ALA A 13 2.44 -38.31 -46.27
N ALA A 14 2.01 -37.14 -45.77
CA ALA A 14 2.84 -36.31 -44.91
C ALA A 14 2.80 -36.83 -43.47
N PRO A 15 3.95 -37.02 -42.78
CA PRO A 15 3.96 -37.44 -41.40
C PRO A 15 3.56 -36.26 -40.51
N LEU A 16 2.55 -36.46 -39.66
CA LEU A 16 2.16 -35.50 -38.63
C LEU A 16 3.23 -35.51 -37.53
N ALA A 17 4.25 -34.65 -37.65
CA ALA A 17 5.22 -34.44 -36.59
C ALA A 17 4.56 -33.66 -35.46
N ALA A 18 4.21 -34.35 -34.37
CA ALA A 18 3.78 -33.72 -33.14
C ALA A 18 4.96 -32.97 -32.52
N VAL A 19 5.03 -31.67 -32.77
CA VAL A 19 5.95 -30.77 -32.04
C VAL A 19 5.38 -30.59 -30.63
N LEU A 20 5.91 -31.35 -29.67
CA LEU A 20 5.75 -31.03 -28.26
C LEU A 20 6.49 -29.70 -28.02
N LEU A 21 5.74 -28.60 -27.94
CA LEU A 21 6.25 -27.34 -27.40
C LEU A 21 6.55 -27.57 -25.91
N LEU A 22 7.81 -27.84 -25.56
CA LEU A 22 8.28 -27.67 -24.19
C LEU A 22 8.20 -26.16 -23.87
N SER A 23 7.09 -25.73 -23.28
CA SER A 23 7.04 -24.42 -22.63
C SER A 23 8.14 -24.40 -21.57
N PRO A 24 9.06 -23.42 -21.56
CA PRO A 24 10.00 -23.29 -20.45
C PRO A 24 9.19 -23.17 -19.15
N PRO A 25 9.66 -23.76 -18.03
CA PRO A 25 9.01 -23.54 -16.76
C PRO A 25 8.93 -22.04 -16.53
N ALA A 26 7.72 -21.55 -16.27
CA ALA A 26 7.53 -20.16 -15.86
C ALA A 26 8.39 -19.96 -14.60
N SER A 27 9.52 -19.28 -14.76
CA SER A 27 10.32 -18.87 -13.62
C SER A 27 9.46 -17.85 -12.89
N SER A 28 9.00 -18.18 -11.68
CA SER A 28 8.40 -17.20 -10.79
C SER A 28 9.39 -16.05 -10.68
N GLN A 29 9.03 -14.88 -11.20
CA GLN A 29 9.85 -13.69 -11.01
C GLN A 29 9.85 -13.42 -9.51
N MET A 30 10.99 -13.65 -8.86
CA MET A 30 11.17 -13.22 -7.47
C MET A 30 10.96 -11.71 -7.42
N LEU A 31 10.26 -11.24 -6.38
CA LEU A 31 10.15 -9.83 -6.07
C LEU A 31 11.55 -9.22 -6.05
N ASP A 32 11.76 -8.13 -6.79
CA ASP A 32 12.91 -7.28 -6.56
C ASP A 32 12.70 -6.58 -5.21
N ALA A 33 13.26 -7.15 -4.15
CA ALA A 33 13.07 -6.71 -2.78
C ALA A 33 13.57 -5.28 -2.56
N THR A 34 14.70 -4.91 -3.19
CA THR A 34 15.22 -3.54 -3.18
C THR A 34 14.23 -2.58 -3.82
N ALA A 35 13.74 -2.89 -5.04
CA ALA A 35 12.80 -2.02 -5.74
C ALA A 35 11.47 -1.91 -4.98
N PHE A 36 10.99 -3.02 -4.41
CA PHE A 36 9.79 -3.04 -3.58
C PHE A 36 9.94 -2.15 -2.34
N ARG A 37 11.03 -2.30 -1.57
CA ARG A 37 11.25 -1.48 -0.37
C ARG A 37 11.29 0.01 -0.73
N ALA A 38 11.99 0.37 -1.80
CA ALA A 38 12.04 1.74 -2.29
C ALA A 38 10.64 2.27 -2.66
N SER A 39 9.84 1.48 -3.37
CA SER A 39 8.46 1.83 -3.72
C SER A 39 7.57 2.00 -2.48
N ALA A 40 7.65 1.06 -1.53
CA ALA A 40 6.86 1.13 -0.31
C ALA A 40 7.19 2.39 0.51
N ILE A 41 8.48 2.74 0.65
CA ILE A 41 8.90 3.97 1.32
C ILE A 41 8.30 5.20 0.61
N ASP A 42 8.39 5.26 -0.72
CA ASP A 42 7.81 6.37 -1.50
C ASP A 42 6.30 6.48 -1.30
N ASP A 43 5.59 5.34 -1.34
CA ASP A 43 4.15 5.25 -1.16
C ASP A 43 3.70 5.75 0.22
N PHE A 44 4.42 5.39 1.29
CA PHE A 44 4.15 5.91 2.63
C PHE A 44 4.50 7.39 2.78
N GLN A 45 5.56 7.90 2.14
CA GLN A 45 5.86 9.34 2.16
C GLN A 45 4.81 10.14 1.39
N ARG A 46 4.26 9.59 0.31
CA ARG A 46 3.15 10.19 -0.42
C ARG A 46 1.87 10.20 0.43
N MET A 47 1.57 9.10 1.12
CA MET A 47 0.45 9.05 2.07
C MET A 47 0.63 10.07 3.20
N ARG A 48 1.83 10.21 3.78
CA ARG A 48 2.15 11.26 4.76
C ARG A 48 1.77 12.63 4.23
N GLY A 49 2.19 12.97 3.00
CA GLY A 49 1.84 14.24 2.36
C GLY A 49 0.33 14.47 2.26
N ASN A 50 -0.42 13.46 1.80
CA ASN A 50 -1.88 13.53 1.71
C ASN A 50 -2.54 13.72 3.08
N VAL A 51 -2.11 12.98 4.11
CA VAL A 51 -2.63 13.12 5.48
C VAL A 51 -2.35 14.52 6.04
N LEU A 52 -1.13 15.04 5.85
CA LEU A 52 -0.77 16.39 6.29
C LEU A 52 -1.63 17.46 5.62
N GLN A 53 -1.87 17.35 4.30
CA GLN A 53 -2.77 18.27 3.60
C GLN A 53 -4.21 18.23 4.13
N ILE A 54 -4.71 17.04 4.50
CA ILE A 54 -6.03 16.89 5.11
C ILE A 54 -6.07 17.57 6.49
N VAL A 55 -5.06 17.34 7.32
CA VAL A 55 -4.93 18.00 8.64
C VAL A 55 -4.90 19.52 8.45
N ASP A 56 -4.03 20.02 7.58
CA ASP A 56 -3.82 21.45 7.37
C ASP A 56 -5.09 22.16 6.84
N ALA A 57 -5.87 21.50 5.98
CA ALA A 57 -7.10 22.05 5.42
C ALA A 57 -8.31 22.08 6.39
N MET A 58 -8.33 21.22 7.41
CA MET A 58 -9.44 21.13 8.36
C MET A 58 -9.36 22.23 9.43
N PRO A 59 -10.45 22.94 9.79
CA PRO A 59 -10.42 23.93 10.87
C PRO A 59 -10.23 23.26 12.24
N ASP A 60 -9.50 23.95 13.14
CA ASP A 60 -9.21 23.47 14.51
C ASP A 60 -10.49 23.17 15.31
N SER A 61 -11.57 23.94 15.08
CA SER A 61 -12.88 23.71 15.70
C SER A 61 -13.51 22.36 15.37
N ALA A 62 -12.98 21.64 14.37
CA ALA A 62 -13.50 20.37 13.91
C ALA A 62 -12.62 19.16 14.28
N LEU A 63 -11.58 19.32 15.11
CA LEU A 63 -10.76 18.19 15.59
C LEU A 63 -11.63 17.08 16.23
N HIS A 64 -12.68 17.47 16.96
CA HIS A 64 -13.62 16.54 17.61
C HIS A 64 -14.91 16.30 16.81
N PHE A 65 -14.99 16.76 15.56
CA PHE A 65 -16.16 16.53 14.73
C PHE A 65 -16.31 15.05 14.38
N MET A 66 -17.54 14.54 14.49
CA MET A 66 -17.95 13.20 14.07
C MET A 66 -19.04 13.32 12.99
N PRO A 67 -18.88 12.70 11.81
CA PRO A 67 -19.92 12.69 10.78
C PRO A 67 -21.26 12.11 11.23
N THR A 68 -21.23 11.10 12.11
CA THR A 68 -22.40 10.38 12.60
C THR A 68 -22.09 9.77 13.98
N PRO A 69 -23.09 9.43 14.82
CA PRO A 69 -22.81 8.72 16.07
C PRO A 69 -22.07 7.39 15.84
N GLY A 70 -21.08 7.12 16.68
CA GLY A 70 -20.34 5.84 16.69
C GLY A 70 -19.16 5.74 15.72
N VAL A 71 -18.88 6.78 14.92
CA VAL A 71 -17.60 6.88 14.19
C VAL A 71 -16.59 7.69 15.01
N ARG A 72 -15.29 7.45 14.76
CA ARG A 72 -14.20 8.25 15.33
C ARG A 72 -14.42 9.73 15.03
N ASN A 73 -13.93 10.60 15.90
CA ASN A 73 -13.80 12.01 15.54
C ASN A 73 -12.65 12.23 14.54
N PHE A 74 -12.54 13.43 13.98
CA PHE A 74 -11.51 13.74 12.98
C PHE A 74 -10.09 13.43 13.45
N ALA A 75 -9.69 13.91 14.64
CA ALA A 75 -8.35 13.68 15.17
C ALA A 75 -8.07 12.20 15.45
N GLU A 76 -9.04 11.47 15.98
CA GLU A 76 -8.96 10.01 16.17
C GLU A 76 -8.90 9.24 14.86
N GLN A 77 -9.56 9.71 13.80
CA GLN A 77 -9.48 9.08 12.49
C GLN A 77 -8.10 9.29 11.84
N ILE A 78 -7.49 10.47 12.03
CA ILE A 78 -6.09 10.71 11.65
C ILE A 78 -5.15 9.80 12.45
N GLU A 79 -5.36 9.68 13.77
CA GLU A 79 -4.62 8.73 14.61
C GLU A 79 -4.73 7.31 14.08
N HIS A 80 -5.94 6.89 13.68
CA HIS A 80 -6.17 5.54 13.18
C HIS A 80 -5.41 5.24 11.88
N VAL A 81 -5.28 6.21 10.97
CA VAL A 81 -4.44 6.08 9.77
C VAL A 81 -2.98 5.84 10.19
N VAL A 82 -2.44 6.72 11.03
CA VAL A 82 -1.01 6.73 11.37
C VAL A 82 -0.62 5.51 12.21
N VAL A 83 -1.33 5.28 13.32
CA VAL A 83 -1.06 4.16 14.24
C VAL A 83 -1.40 2.82 13.58
N GLY A 84 -2.41 2.78 12.70
CA GLY A 84 -2.73 1.59 11.90
C GLY A 84 -1.56 1.15 11.05
N ASN A 85 -1.03 2.06 10.23
CA ASN A 85 0.14 1.81 9.38
C ASN A 85 1.35 1.32 10.20
N VAL A 86 1.74 2.06 11.24
CA VAL A 86 2.89 1.69 12.09
C VAL A 86 2.71 0.30 12.68
N ASN A 87 1.54 0.01 13.25
CA ASN A 87 1.29 -1.24 13.94
C ASN A 87 1.19 -2.44 13.01
N ILE A 88 0.62 -2.28 11.81
CA ILE A 88 0.53 -3.38 10.84
C ILE A 88 1.94 -3.72 10.36
N VAL A 89 2.73 -2.73 9.93
CA VAL A 89 4.12 -2.95 9.50
C VAL A 89 4.94 -3.58 10.63
N ALA A 90 4.90 -3.00 11.83
CA ALA A 90 5.65 -3.51 12.98
C ALA A 90 5.29 -4.95 13.34
N SER A 91 4.02 -5.36 13.15
CA SER A 91 3.59 -6.73 13.44
C SER A 91 4.25 -7.78 12.55
N GLY A 92 4.58 -7.43 11.31
CA GLY A 92 5.19 -8.39 10.39
C GLY A 92 6.66 -8.67 10.66
N VAL A 93 7.35 -7.76 11.34
CA VAL A 93 8.80 -7.80 11.54
C VAL A 93 9.20 -7.82 13.01
N ASP A 94 8.25 -8.10 13.91
CA ASP A 94 8.44 -8.09 15.37
C ASP A 94 9.12 -6.81 15.89
N ALA A 95 8.88 -5.67 15.24
CA ALA A 95 9.42 -4.39 15.65
C ALA A 95 8.66 -3.82 16.85
N ASP A 96 9.37 -3.11 17.72
CA ASP A 96 8.77 -2.46 18.87
C ASP A 96 7.67 -1.48 18.48
N ARG A 97 6.53 -1.62 19.17
CA ARG A 97 5.38 -0.71 19.09
C ARG A 97 5.59 0.43 20.08
N ILE A 98 6.27 1.46 19.63
CA ILE A 98 6.60 2.62 20.45
C ILE A 98 5.45 3.63 20.50
N PRO A 99 5.24 4.34 21.63
CA PRO A 99 4.35 5.50 21.66
C PRO A 99 4.82 6.59 20.69
N LEU A 100 3.89 7.16 19.93
CA LEU A 100 4.17 8.24 18.96
C LEU A 100 3.91 9.65 19.53
N GLY A 101 3.80 9.75 20.86
CA GLY A 101 3.49 10.99 21.59
C GLY A 101 2.36 10.80 22.61
N ASP A 102 2.03 11.88 23.32
CA ASP A 102 0.93 11.89 24.28
C ASP A 102 -0.41 12.11 23.55
N LYS A 103 -1.26 11.09 23.60
CA LYS A 103 -2.60 11.11 23.00
C LYS A 103 -3.50 12.21 23.53
N SER A 104 -3.37 12.54 24.82
CA SER A 104 -4.13 13.63 25.44
C SER A 104 -3.73 15.01 24.90
N VAL A 105 -2.54 15.11 24.28
CA VAL A 105 -2.03 16.33 23.68
C VAL A 105 -2.37 16.37 22.19
N TYR A 106 -1.88 15.40 21.39
CA TYR A 106 -1.98 15.50 19.93
C TYR A 106 -3.40 15.36 19.38
N LEU A 107 -4.36 14.79 20.15
CA LEU A 107 -5.75 14.76 19.71
C LEU A 107 -6.51 16.08 19.92
N ASN A 108 -5.94 17.00 20.71
CA ASN A 108 -6.60 18.24 21.10
C ASN A 108 -5.90 19.50 20.54
N ASP A 109 -4.76 19.34 19.88
CA ASP A 109 -4.00 20.43 19.26
C ASP A 109 -3.59 20.03 17.83
N LYS A 110 -3.94 20.87 16.85
CA LYS A 110 -3.71 20.59 15.43
C LYS A 110 -2.22 20.56 15.07
N ALA A 111 -1.41 21.42 15.66
CA ALA A 111 0.03 21.43 15.41
C ALA A 111 0.68 20.16 15.95
N GLU A 112 0.24 19.70 17.12
CA GLU A 112 0.68 18.45 17.72
C GLU A 112 0.16 17.22 16.97
N LEU A 113 -1.07 17.25 16.43
CA LEU A 113 -1.59 16.22 15.53
C LEU A 113 -0.73 16.09 14.28
N ARG A 114 -0.34 17.23 13.69
CA ARG A 114 0.56 17.29 12.54
C ARG A 114 1.95 16.73 12.88
N ALA A 115 2.50 17.07 14.06
CA ALA A 115 3.76 16.52 14.53
C ALA A 115 3.68 14.99 14.75
N PHE A 116 2.57 14.52 15.32
CA PHE A 116 2.27 13.09 15.48
C PHE A 116 2.23 12.34 14.14
N VAL A 117 1.58 12.90 13.12
CA VAL A 117 1.55 12.31 11.76
C VAL A 117 2.97 12.11 11.25
N ASN A 118 3.82 13.13 11.36
CA ASN A 118 5.22 13.04 10.95
C ASN A 118 5.97 11.91 11.66
N ARG A 119 5.89 11.86 13.01
CA ARG A 119 6.55 10.82 13.81
C ARG A 119 6.12 9.41 13.41
N GLY A 120 4.84 9.19 13.12
CA GLY A 120 4.36 7.87 12.71
C GLY A 120 4.87 7.43 11.34
N PHE A 121 4.87 8.32 10.34
CA PHE A 121 5.41 7.98 9.02
C PHE A 121 6.95 7.91 9.01
N ASP A 122 7.64 8.67 9.86
CA ASP A 122 9.07 8.48 10.12
C ASP A 122 9.33 7.09 10.71
N ARG A 123 8.50 6.64 11.66
CA ARG A 123 8.59 5.28 12.22
C ARG A 123 8.35 4.18 11.18
N VAL A 124 7.37 4.34 10.28
CA VAL A 124 7.17 3.38 9.18
C VAL A 124 8.42 3.30 8.30
N ARG A 125 8.98 4.46 7.94
CA ARG A 125 10.20 4.54 7.14
C ARG A 125 11.38 3.86 7.83
N GLU A 126 11.60 4.13 9.11
CA GLU A 126 12.67 3.50 9.90
C GLU A 126 12.55 1.97 9.90
N ILE A 127 11.34 1.44 10.08
CA ILE A 127 11.12 -0.01 10.05
C ILE A 127 11.49 -0.56 8.67
N LEU A 128 11.01 0.07 7.59
CA LEU A 128 11.28 -0.40 6.22
C LEU A 128 12.77 -0.31 5.86
N GLU A 129 13.44 0.79 6.21
CA GLU A 129 14.89 0.97 5.98
C GLU A 129 15.74 -0.02 6.79
N GLY A 130 15.22 -0.51 7.92
CA GLY A 130 15.87 -1.52 8.75
C GLY A 130 15.68 -2.97 8.28
N MET A 131 14.86 -3.22 7.27
CA MET A 131 14.65 -4.58 6.74
C MET A 131 15.67 -4.92 5.66
N GLU A 132 16.26 -6.11 5.76
CA GLU A 132 17.08 -6.69 4.70
C GLU A 132 16.22 -7.23 3.55
N ASP A 133 16.77 -7.25 2.33
CA ASP A 133 16.06 -7.71 1.12
C ASP A 133 15.53 -9.13 1.25
N ALA A 134 16.31 -10.02 1.85
CA ALA A 134 15.94 -11.42 2.05
C ALA A 134 14.75 -11.55 3.00
N GLU A 135 14.67 -10.68 4.01
CA GLU A 135 13.60 -10.72 5.02
C GLU A 135 12.24 -10.45 4.40
N LEU A 136 12.14 -9.61 3.37
CA LEU A 136 10.85 -9.28 2.75
C LEU A 136 10.09 -10.52 2.25
N GLN A 137 10.80 -11.58 1.83
CA GLN A 137 10.22 -12.84 1.39
C GLN A 137 9.88 -13.82 2.52
N GLU A 138 10.45 -13.61 3.72
CA GLU A 138 10.22 -14.49 4.86
C GLU A 138 8.80 -14.33 5.40
N GLU A 139 8.33 -15.39 6.05
CA GLU A 139 7.07 -15.34 6.79
C GLU A 139 7.24 -14.47 8.04
N GLY A 140 6.40 -13.45 8.14
CA GLY A 140 6.08 -12.76 9.39
C GLY A 140 4.76 -13.26 9.94
N SER A 141 4.20 -12.51 10.90
CA SER A 141 2.89 -12.83 11.46
C SER A 141 2.05 -11.57 11.62
N LEU A 142 0.98 -11.45 10.83
CA LEU A 142 0.05 -10.32 10.97
C LEU A 142 -0.58 -10.38 12.36
N PHE A 143 -0.20 -9.41 13.21
CA PHE A 143 -0.56 -9.34 14.63
C PHE A 143 -0.32 -10.62 15.44
N GLY A 144 0.70 -11.43 15.07
CA GLY A 144 1.00 -12.67 15.77
C GLY A 144 -0.02 -13.80 15.52
N GLN A 145 -0.95 -13.63 14.58
CA GLN A 145 -2.07 -14.54 14.37
C GLN A 145 -2.04 -15.25 13.02
N ILE A 146 -1.66 -14.55 11.95
CA ILE A 146 -1.78 -15.05 10.58
C ILE A 146 -0.38 -15.04 9.94
N PRO A 147 0.21 -16.21 9.66
CA PRO A 147 1.45 -16.29 8.89
C PRO A 147 1.26 -15.59 7.55
N THR A 148 2.11 -14.62 7.25
CA THR A 148 1.99 -13.80 6.04
C THR A 148 3.39 -13.32 5.65
N PRO A 149 3.78 -13.42 4.36
CA PRO A 149 5.06 -12.87 3.91
C PRO A 149 5.20 -11.39 4.31
N LYS A 150 6.37 -11.00 4.80
CA LYS A 150 6.63 -9.63 5.31
C LYS A 150 6.29 -8.56 4.27
N TRP A 151 6.64 -8.75 3.00
CA TRP A 151 6.25 -7.85 1.90
C TRP A 151 4.74 -7.63 1.81
N LYS A 152 3.93 -8.68 2.04
CA LYS A 152 2.47 -8.58 1.95
C LYS A 152 1.89 -7.83 3.15
N ILE A 153 2.52 -7.92 4.32
CA ILE A 153 2.12 -7.14 5.50
C ILE A 153 2.35 -5.65 5.26
N VAL A 154 3.46 -5.27 4.61
CA VAL A 154 3.74 -3.89 4.21
C VAL A 154 2.66 -3.37 3.24
N GLU A 155 2.30 -4.16 2.22
CA GLU A 155 1.21 -3.83 1.30
C GLU A 155 -0.14 -3.69 2.01
N LEU A 156 -0.46 -4.58 2.95
CA LEU A 156 -1.71 -4.52 3.73
C LEU A 156 -1.77 -3.28 4.62
N ALA A 157 -0.64 -2.84 5.18
CA ALA A 157 -0.56 -1.59 5.90
C ALA A 157 -0.91 -0.43 4.96
N TYR A 158 -0.26 -0.34 3.80
CA TYR A 158 -0.54 0.71 2.82
C TYR A 158 -2.00 0.72 2.36
N GLU A 159 -2.56 -0.44 2.02
CA GLU A 159 -3.98 -0.59 1.66
C GLU A 159 -4.91 -0.10 2.78
N HIS A 160 -4.66 -0.51 4.03
CA HIS A 160 -5.40 -0.06 5.21
C HIS A 160 -5.30 1.46 5.38
N GLY A 161 -4.11 2.03 5.20
CA GLY A 161 -3.86 3.47 5.26
C GLY A 161 -4.67 4.25 4.22
N VAL A 162 -4.71 3.77 2.97
CA VAL A 162 -5.52 4.40 1.90
C VAL A 162 -7.01 4.32 2.23
N TRP A 163 -7.51 3.16 2.66
CA TRP A 163 -8.92 2.97 3.02
C TRP A 163 -9.33 3.87 4.19
N THR A 164 -8.54 3.90 5.26
CA THR A 164 -8.81 4.73 6.45
C THR A 164 -8.68 6.22 6.17
N MET A 165 -7.72 6.65 5.35
CA MET A 165 -7.56 8.04 4.93
C MET A 165 -8.73 8.48 4.04
N GLY A 166 -9.17 7.63 3.11
CA GLY A 166 -10.31 7.94 2.23
C GLY A 166 -11.60 8.26 2.99
N SER A 167 -11.77 7.67 4.18
CA SER A 167 -12.91 7.96 5.07
C SER A 167 -12.96 9.39 5.61
N LEU A 168 -11.87 10.17 5.51
CA LEU A 168 -11.81 11.57 5.97
C LEU A 168 -12.51 12.54 5.00
N VAL A 169 -12.74 12.15 3.74
CA VAL A 169 -13.41 13.01 2.75
C VAL A 169 -14.79 13.49 3.21
N PRO A 170 -15.69 12.63 3.74
CA PRO A 170 -16.93 13.06 4.37
C PRO A 170 -16.75 14.05 5.54
N TYR A 171 -15.73 13.88 6.38
CA TYR A 171 -15.49 14.78 7.53
C TYR A 171 -15.27 16.21 7.04
N MET A 172 -14.43 16.36 6.01
CA MET A 172 -14.12 17.65 5.40
C MET A 172 -15.36 18.28 4.77
N ARG A 173 -16.08 17.52 3.93
CA ARG A 173 -17.26 18.04 3.21
C ARG A 173 -18.38 18.47 4.16
N LEU A 174 -18.62 17.72 5.24
CA LEU A 174 -19.62 18.07 6.25
C LEU A 174 -19.23 19.29 7.09
N ASN A 175 -17.95 19.67 7.10
CA ASN A 175 -17.46 20.91 7.71
C ASN A 175 -17.25 22.04 6.68
N GLY A 176 -17.79 21.90 5.46
CA GLY A 176 -17.66 22.91 4.41
C GLY A 176 -16.25 23.05 3.81
N VAL A 177 -15.35 22.12 4.12
CA VAL A 177 -13.98 22.10 3.61
C VAL A 177 -13.94 21.32 2.29
N THR A 178 -13.29 21.89 1.28
CA THR A 178 -12.98 21.14 0.06
C THR A 178 -11.76 20.25 0.33
N PRO A 179 -11.86 18.91 0.19
CA PRO A 179 -10.72 18.02 0.33
C PRO A 179 -9.60 18.39 -0.64
N PRO A 180 -8.33 18.35 -0.21
CA PRO A 180 -7.20 18.48 -1.12
C PRO A 180 -7.26 17.39 -2.20
N SER A 181 -6.69 17.70 -3.36
CA SER A 181 -6.50 16.71 -4.42
C SER A 181 -5.62 15.57 -3.92
N TYR A 182 -5.90 14.35 -4.35
CA TYR A 182 -5.04 13.20 -4.04
C TYR A 182 -3.70 13.36 -4.73
N GLY A 183 -2.62 13.53 -3.96
CA GLY A 183 -1.25 13.60 -4.47
C GLY A 183 -0.83 12.26 -5.01
N LEU A 184 -0.89 12.09 -6.33
CA LEU A 184 -0.43 10.89 -7.05
C LEU A 184 1.10 10.82 -7.14
N VAL A 185 1.78 11.95 -6.98
CA VAL A 185 3.24 12.06 -7.07
C VAL A 185 3.77 12.79 -5.83
N PRO A 186 4.83 12.29 -5.17
CA PRO A 186 5.46 12.98 -4.05
C PRO A 186 5.88 14.41 -4.43
N GLY A 187 5.54 15.40 -3.60
CA GLY A 187 5.90 16.80 -3.84
C GLY A 187 5.11 17.51 -4.96
N GLY A 188 4.24 16.79 -5.68
CA GLY A 188 3.33 17.36 -6.66
C GLY A 188 2.08 17.92 -5.99
N GLY A 189 2.21 19.04 -5.28
CA GLY A 189 1.10 19.98 -5.17
C GLY A 189 0.76 20.46 -6.59
N MET A 190 -0.53 20.58 -6.91
CA MET A 190 -1.05 20.86 -8.27
C MET A 190 -0.21 21.81 -9.11
#